data_AF-B0DAX2-F1
#
_entry.id   AF-B0DAX2-F1
#
_cell.length_a   1.000
_cell.length_b   1.000
_cell.length_c   1.000
_cell.angle_alpha   90.00
_cell.angle_beta   90.00
_cell.angle_gamma   90.00
#
_symmetry.space_group_name_H-M   'P 1'
#
loop_
_entity.id
_entity.type
_entity.pdbx_description
1 polymer ?
#
loop_
_entity_poly.entity_id
_entity_poly.type
_entity_poly.pdbx_seq_one_letter_code
_entity_poly.pdbx_strand_id
1 'polypeptide(L)'
;FFTTRKSIKIVTVYIDTRRCVTIFDPHTLCRGSCDCKIDLNDGGTLTEWNDHDDLTSPSVFPYALASVCKQWYDLMLLVPEFWTRLVVFVDSQPTSTTDLRAQLSASRDRTKRLALCKISHLSSIDVPDLTFFNFLSVLGRFKSSMISLELNHVDLPTLPDEDLPNDWDFRFDFSSLHLEGLKKETFQEFGHFTSTSPYLESQTIRACELTDYGIGHSYYLDVQDINNTEELLSVVPTLSGRCVSFVSCGGLNDAVLERLSVPDPDTGEWGLENLKDLSILNSPEISVQGLKRLVKSRIVEASARGYGKDPDYDVFDQMAPIASLYISRCVDFSAVDVRWFKSKVFNM
;
A
#
# COMPACT_ATOMS: atom_id res chain seq x y z
N PHE A 1 -45.90 3.00 -2.43
CA PHE A 1 -44.87 3.04 -1.38
C PHE A 1 -43.50 3.02 -2.05
N PHE A 2 -42.94 4.19 -2.34
CA PHE A 2 -41.55 4.36 -2.78
C PHE A 2 -40.88 5.25 -1.74
N THR A 3 -39.93 4.68 -1.00
CA THR A 3 -39.10 5.40 -0.02
C THR A 3 -38.02 6.19 -0.77
N THR A 4 -38.24 7.48 -0.92
CA THR A 4 -37.24 8.46 -1.38
C THR A 4 -36.14 8.63 -0.33
N ARG A 5 -34.92 8.18 -0.62
CA ARG A 5 -33.72 8.55 0.15
C ARG A 5 -33.39 10.03 -0.16
N LYS A 6 -33.52 10.89 0.84
CA LYS A 6 -33.06 12.29 0.79
C LYS A 6 -31.54 12.32 0.93
N SER A 7 -30.84 12.78 -0.09
CA SER A 7 -29.47 13.29 0.04
C SER A 7 -29.53 14.79 0.35
N ILE A 8 -28.82 15.21 1.40
CA ILE A 8 -28.65 16.62 1.79
C ILE A 8 -27.19 16.99 1.49
N LYS A 9 -26.99 18.11 0.79
CA LYS A 9 -25.68 18.63 0.33
C LYS A 9 -25.26 19.84 1.19
N ILE A 10 -23.94 20.18 1.14
CA ILE A 10 -23.18 21.35 1.66
C ILE A 10 -22.38 20.99 2.94
N VAL A 11 -21.04 21.04 3.11
CA VAL A 11 -19.76 21.40 2.42
C VAL A 11 -18.68 20.62 3.22
N THR A 12 -17.66 19.91 2.74
CA THR A 12 -17.21 19.40 1.43
C THR A 12 -17.39 17.88 1.47
N VAL A 13 -18.15 17.32 0.54
CA VAL A 13 -18.37 15.87 0.40
C VAL A 13 -18.05 15.55 -1.05
N TYR A 14 -16.96 14.81 -1.28
CA TYR A 14 -16.67 14.23 -2.58
C TYR A 14 -17.69 13.11 -2.82
N ILE A 15 -18.64 13.33 -3.72
CA ILE A 15 -19.44 12.25 -4.31
C ILE A 15 -18.97 12.17 -5.74
N ASP A 16 -18.02 11.28 -5.98
CA ASP A 16 -17.61 10.88 -7.31
C ASP A 16 -17.96 9.41 -7.53
N THR A 17 -18.65 9.15 -8.63
CA THR A 17 -18.99 7.81 -9.11
C THR A 17 -17.93 7.27 -10.07
N ARG A 18 -16.70 7.77 -10.01
CA ARG A 18 -15.53 7.20 -10.65
C ARG A 18 -14.38 7.12 -9.65
N ARG A 19 -13.58 6.06 -9.83
CA ARG A 19 -12.55 5.52 -8.94
C ARG A 19 -11.67 6.62 -8.31
N CYS A 20 -11.47 6.53 -6.99
CA CYS A 20 -10.67 7.47 -6.21
C CYS A 20 -9.22 7.53 -6.70
N VAL A 21 -8.76 8.75 -7.00
CA VAL A 21 -7.38 9.19 -6.88
C VAL A 21 -7.41 10.44 -6.01
N THR A 22 -6.68 10.44 -4.91
CA THR A 22 -6.30 11.66 -4.21
C THR A 22 -5.15 12.29 -4.99
N ILE A 23 -5.48 13.16 -5.95
CA ILE A 23 -4.48 14.07 -6.51
C ILE A 23 -4.29 15.15 -5.44
N PHE A 24 -3.12 15.18 -4.81
CA PHE A 24 -2.71 16.33 -4.00
C PHE A 24 -2.70 17.55 -4.92
N ASP A 25 -3.57 18.52 -4.66
CA ASP A 25 -3.42 19.85 -5.24
C ASP A 25 -2.18 20.47 -4.56
N PRO A 26 -1.07 20.72 -5.30
CA PRO A 26 0.18 21.18 -4.72
C PRO A 26 0.04 22.53 -3.98
N HIS A 27 -1.10 23.21 -4.11
CA HIS A 27 -1.40 24.44 -3.42
C HIS A 27 -2.02 24.28 -2.02
N THR A 28 -2.36 23.07 -1.55
CA THR A 28 -2.99 22.90 -0.21
C THR A 28 -2.07 23.29 0.96
N LEU A 29 -0.76 23.39 0.75
CA LEU A 29 0.20 23.82 1.77
C LEU A 29 0.47 25.34 1.74
N CYS A 30 -0.06 26.09 0.78
CA CYS A 30 0.18 27.52 0.67
C CYS A 30 -0.86 28.31 1.48
N ARG A 31 -0.45 28.90 2.61
CA ARG A 31 -1.27 29.92 3.31
C ARG A 31 -1.17 31.25 2.57
N GLY A 32 -2.13 31.54 1.70
CA GLY A 32 -2.32 32.84 1.05
C GLY A 32 -2.29 32.81 -0.48
N SER A 33 -2.50 33.98 -1.10
CA SER A 33 -2.38 34.17 -2.56
C SER A 33 -0.92 34.03 -2.98
N CYS A 34 -0.43 32.81 -3.24
CA CYS A 34 0.91 32.63 -3.80
C CYS A 34 0.89 32.83 -5.32
N ASP A 35 1.75 33.72 -5.81
CA ASP A 35 2.24 33.75 -7.21
C ASP A 35 3.32 32.68 -7.39
N CYS A 36 2.98 31.45 -7.01
CA CYS A 36 3.79 30.26 -7.20
C CYS A 36 3.78 29.97 -8.72
N LYS A 37 4.69 30.64 -9.46
CA LYS A 37 4.95 30.33 -10.86
C LYS A 37 5.48 28.90 -10.91
N ILE A 38 4.68 28.00 -11.47
CA ILE A 38 5.16 26.69 -11.91
C ILE A 38 6.27 26.99 -12.92
N ASP A 39 7.53 26.78 -12.54
CA ASP A 39 8.66 26.90 -13.44
C ASP A 39 8.54 25.77 -14.47
N LEU A 40 7.84 26.04 -15.58
CA LEU A 40 7.75 25.17 -16.75
C LEU A 40 9.11 25.02 -17.48
N ASN A 41 10.19 25.55 -16.91
CA ASN A 41 11.55 25.49 -17.44
C ASN A 41 12.42 24.42 -16.77
N ASP A 42 11.93 23.69 -15.76
CA ASP A 42 12.57 22.43 -15.40
C ASP A 42 12.11 21.37 -16.41
N GLY A 43 13.02 20.91 -17.27
CA GLY A 43 12.77 20.11 -18.48
C GLY A 43 12.26 18.68 -18.23
N GLY A 44 11.19 18.55 -17.45
CA GLY A 44 10.55 17.29 -17.10
C GLY A 44 9.34 16.99 -17.98
N THR A 45 9.52 16.75 -19.28
CA THR A 45 8.63 15.80 -19.98
C THR A 45 9.14 14.38 -19.74
N LEU A 46 9.39 14.03 -18.48
CA LEU A 46 9.31 12.64 -18.07
C LEU A 46 7.84 12.31 -18.18
N THR A 47 7.51 11.36 -19.06
CA THR A 47 6.17 10.77 -19.13
C THR A 47 5.87 10.21 -17.74
N GLU A 48 5.17 11.01 -16.93
CA GLU A 48 4.71 10.60 -15.62
C GLU A 48 3.77 9.43 -15.86
N TRP A 49 4.15 8.27 -15.31
CA TRP A 49 3.41 7.05 -15.54
C TRP A 49 2.05 7.18 -14.87
N ASN A 50 1.03 6.68 -15.55
CA ASN A 50 -0.25 6.50 -14.91
C ASN A 50 -0.21 5.17 -14.16
N ASP A 51 -0.26 5.21 -12.82
CA ASP A 51 -0.31 4.01 -11.97
C ASP A 51 -1.55 3.14 -12.24
N HIS A 52 -2.50 3.64 -13.03
CA HIS A 52 -3.68 2.90 -13.49
C HIS A 52 -3.52 2.23 -14.86
N ASP A 53 -2.38 2.38 -15.52
CA ASP A 53 -2.14 1.67 -16.77
C ASP A 53 -2.11 0.17 -16.50
N ASP A 54 -2.89 -0.58 -17.27
CA ASP A 54 -2.79 -2.03 -17.26
C ASP A 54 -1.43 -2.43 -17.86
N LEU A 55 -0.50 -2.80 -16.99
CA LEU A 55 0.87 -3.15 -17.35
C LEU A 55 0.98 -4.40 -18.17
N THR A 56 -0.06 -5.23 -18.14
CA THR A 56 -0.20 -6.39 -19.01
C THR A 56 -0.58 -5.99 -20.44
N SER A 57 -1.02 -4.75 -20.64
CA SER A 57 -1.41 -4.28 -21.96
C SER A 57 -0.18 -4.16 -22.87
N PRO A 58 -0.22 -4.76 -24.07
CA PRO A 58 0.84 -4.58 -25.06
C PRO A 58 0.93 -3.13 -25.54
N SER A 59 -0.03 -2.25 -25.20
CA SER A 59 0.01 -0.82 -25.52
C SER A 59 0.89 0.01 -24.58
N VAL A 60 1.43 -0.57 -23.50
CA VAL A 60 2.29 0.17 -22.58
C VAL A 60 3.65 0.42 -23.23
N PHE A 61 4.11 1.66 -23.20
CA PHE A 61 5.47 2.00 -23.62
C PHE A 61 6.50 1.38 -22.65
N PRO A 62 7.65 0.86 -23.09
CA PRO A 62 8.14 0.75 -24.48
C PRO A 62 7.57 -0.43 -25.28
N TYR A 63 6.86 -1.36 -24.65
CA TYR A 63 6.42 -2.64 -25.22
C TYR A 63 5.55 -2.51 -26.47
N ALA A 64 4.72 -1.47 -26.56
CA ALA A 64 3.92 -1.18 -27.77
C ALA A 64 4.78 -0.96 -29.02
N LEU A 65 5.89 -0.24 -28.87
CA LEU A 65 6.80 0.03 -29.98
C LEU A 65 7.74 -1.16 -30.23
N ALA A 66 8.20 -1.80 -29.15
CA ALA A 66 9.03 -3.00 -29.22
C ALA A 66 8.33 -4.17 -29.94
N SER A 67 7.00 -4.28 -29.80
CA SER A 67 6.21 -5.35 -30.41
C SER A 67 5.90 -5.15 -31.90
N VAL A 68 6.19 -3.98 -32.49
CA VAL A 68 5.92 -3.69 -33.91
C VAL A 68 6.67 -4.65 -34.83
N CYS A 69 8.00 -4.72 -34.67
CA CYS A 69 8.85 -5.71 -35.34
C CYS A 69 10.23 -5.78 -34.67
N LYS A 70 11.02 -6.82 -35.01
CA LYS A 70 12.37 -7.02 -34.46
C LYS A 70 13.28 -5.79 -34.63
N GLN A 71 13.21 -5.10 -35.77
CA GLN A 71 14.05 -3.92 -36.01
C GLN A 71 13.72 -2.77 -35.04
N TRP A 72 12.43 -2.58 -34.71
CA TRP A 72 12.04 -1.58 -33.71
C TRP A 72 12.52 -1.98 -32.32
N TYR A 73 12.35 -3.25 -31.93
CA TYR A 73 12.89 -3.75 -30.67
C TYR A 73 14.40 -3.54 -30.55
N ASP A 74 15.17 -3.94 -31.56
CA ASP A 74 16.62 -3.80 -31.60
C ASP A 74 17.04 -2.31 -31.51
N LEU A 75 16.32 -1.40 -32.21
CA LEU A 75 16.57 0.04 -32.10
C LEU A 75 16.27 0.59 -30.71
N MET A 76 15.20 0.11 -30.08
CA MET A 76 14.84 0.55 -28.73
C MET A 76 15.89 0.10 -27.71
N LEU A 77 16.47 -1.09 -27.85
CA LEU A 77 17.56 -1.57 -26.97
C LEU A 77 18.83 -0.69 -27.04
N LEU A 78 18.97 0.16 -28.07
CA LEU A 78 20.09 1.10 -28.17
C LEU A 78 19.86 2.41 -27.41
N VAL A 79 18.64 2.68 -26.95
CA VAL A 79 18.23 3.92 -26.30
C VAL A 79 17.81 3.62 -24.85
N PRO A 80 18.72 3.73 -23.87
CA PRO A 80 18.44 3.42 -22.46
C PRO A 80 17.23 4.16 -21.88
N GLU A 81 16.94 5.36 -22.38
CA GLU A 81 15.82 6.20 -21.96
C GLU A 81 14.46 5.52 -22.18
N PHE A 82 14.37 4.57 -23.11
CA PHE A 82 13.15 3.79 -23.34
C PHE A 82 12.96 2.66 -22.33
N TRP A 83 14.04 2.18 -21.71
CA TRP A 83 14.05 1.06 -20.77
C TRP A 83 14.14 1.52 -19.32
N THR A 84 13.56 2.68 -19.04
CA THR A 84 13.42 3.20 -17.68
C THR A 84 12.41 2.41 -16.86
N ARG A 85 11.54 1.61 -17.49
CA ARG A 85 10.59 0.71 -16.85
C ARG A 85 10.73 -0.69 -17.44
N LEU A 86 10.89 -1.68 -16.58
CA LEU A 86 10.85 -3.09 -16.93
C LEU A 86 9.64 -3.74 -16.26
N VAL A 87 8.76 -4.32 -17.07
CA VAL A 87 7.66 -5.19 -16.65
C VAL A 87 8.10 -6.62 -16.95
N VAL A 88 8.22 -7.43 -15.90
CA VAL A 88 8.68 -8.81 -16.00
C VAL A 88 7.51 -9.73 -15.70
N PHE A 89 6.93 -10.32 -16.73
CA PHE A 89 5.95 -11.39 -16.57
C PHE A 89 6.67 -12.69 -16.25
N VAL A 90 6.18 -13.44 -15.27
CA VAL A 90 6.70 -14.78 -14.92
C VAL A 90 5.63 -15.87 -15.07
N ASP A 91 4.48 -15.49 -15.62
CA ASP A 91 3.25 -16.27 -15.61
C ASP A 91 2.96 -16.89 -16.99
N SER A 92 1.70 -16.90 -17.44
CA SER A 92 1.24 -17.47 -18.71
C SER A 92 1.97 -16.99 -19.97
N GLN A 93 2.59 -15.80 -19.94
CA GLN A 93 3.45 -15.29 -21.02
C GLN A 93 4.76 -14.79 -20.41
N PRO A 94 5.63 -15.70 -19.93
CA PRO A 94 6.79 -15.29 -19.18
C PRO A 94 7.73 -14.51 -20.10
N THR A 95 8.22 -13.38 -19.61
CA THR A 95 9.23 -12.59 -20.31
C THR A 95 10.43 -13.49 -20.53
N SER A 96 10.83 -13.67 -21.78
CA SER A 96 11.95 -14.56 -22.08
C SER A 96 13.19 -14.07 -21.33
N THR A 97 13.96 -14.97 -20.74
CA THR A 97 15.18 -14.59 -20.01
C THR A 97 16.18 -13.86 -20.91
N THR A 98 16.16 -14.14 -22.22
CA THR A 98 16.92 -13.42 -23.24
C THR A 98 16.45 -11.97 -23.37
N ASP A 99 15.13 -11.74 -23.47
CA ASP A 99 14.58 -10.38 -23.56
C ASP A 99 14.83 -9.61 -22.27
N LEU A 100 14.57 -10.22 -21.11
CA LEU A 100 14.85 -9.60 -19.81
C LEU A 100 16.33 -9.18 -19.71
N ARG A 101 17.26 -10.07 -20.09
CA ARG A 101 18.69 -9.75 -20.08
C ARG A 101 19.02 -8.63 -21.07
N ALA A 102 18.42 -8.63 -22.26
CA ALA A 102 18.63 -7.58 -23.25
C ALA A 102 18.12 -6.23 -22.75
N GLN A 103 16.92 -6.18 -22.17
CA GLN A 103 16.31 -4.97 -21.62
C GLN A 103 17.07 -4.43 -20.41
N LEU A 104 17.48 -5.30 -19.48
CA LEU A 104 18.35 -4.94 -18.36
C LEU A 104 19.70 -4.39 -18.85
N SER A 105 20.28 -5.00 -19.88
CA SER A 105 21.54 -4.51 -20.48
C SER A 105 21.35 -3.16 -21.17
N ALA A 106 20.22 -2.97 -21.86
CA ALA A 106 19.88 -1.73 -22.55
C ALA A 106 19.64 -0.57 -21.58
N SER A 107 19.10 -0.86 -20.40
CA SER A 107 18.84 0.13 -19.36
C SER A 107 20.09 0.82 -18.79
N ARG A 108 21.24 0.12 -18.78
CA ARG A 108 22.55 0.60 -18.24
C ARG A 108 22.43 1.09 -16.77
N ASP A 109 23.44 1.79 -16.26
CA ASP A 109 23.41 2.47 -14.94
C ASP A 109 22.43 3.66 -14.86
N ARG A 110 21.56 3.84 -15.87
CA ARG A 110 20.54 4.90 -15.91
C ARG A 110 19.21 4.44 -15.31
N THR A 111 18.97 3.14 -15.11
CA THR A 111 17.94 2.65 -14.18
C THR A 111 18.38 2.92 -12.75
N LYS A 112 18.37 4.20 -12.36
CA LYS A 112 18.60 4.56 -10.96
C LYS A 112 17.39 4.22 -10.09
N ARG A 113 16.23 3.91 -10.69
CA ARG A 113 14.99 3.93 -9.90
C ARG A 113 13.86 2.95 -10.26
N LEU A 114 13.60 2.50 -11.49
CA LEU A 114 12.26 1.97 -11.74
C LEU A 114 12.22 0.57 -12.40
N ALA A 115 12.38 -0.47 -11.58
CA ALA A 115 11.81 -1.79 -11.89
C ALA A 115 10.46 -1.92 -11.18
N LEU A 116 9.41 -2.21 -11.95
CA LEU A 116 8.12 -2.62 -11.44
C LEU A 116 7.97 -4.10 -11.74
N CYS A 117 8.12 -4.93 -10.73
CA CYS A 117 8.01 -6.36 -10.88
C CYS A 117 6.57 -6.76 -10.55
N LYS A 118 5.77 -7.04 -11.59
CA LYS A 118 4.43 -7.61 -11.42
C LYS A 118 4.47 -9.09 -11.71
N ILE A 119 4.16 -9.87 -10.69
CA ILE A 119 4.17 -11.32 -10.76
C ILE A 119 2.79 -11.80 -10.41
N SER A 120 2.18 -12.58 -11.30
CA SER A 120 0.82 -13.06 -11.16
C SER A 120 0.76 -14.57 -11.33
N HIS A 121 -0.09 -15.27 -10.56
CA HIS A 121 -0.41 -16.68 -10.77
C HIS A 121 0.79 -17.64 -10.82
N LEU A 122 1.87 -17.31 -10.12
CA LEU A 122 3.08 -18.12 -10.12
C LEU A 122 2.90 -19.31 -9.16
N SER A 123 2.87 -20.53 -9.70
CA SER A 123 2.68 -21.75 -8.93
C SER A 123 3.83 -22.75 -9.10
N SER A 124 4.04 -23.59 -8.10
CA SER A 124 5.02 -24.70 -8.17
C SER A 124 4.75 -25.68 -9.32
N ILE A 125 3.51 -25.76 -9.78
CA ILE A 125 3.13 -26.66 -10.89
C ILE A 125 3.81 -26.23 -12.18
N ASP A 126 3.99 -24.92 -12.38
CA ASP A 126 4.56 -24.36 -13.60
C ASP A 126 6.09 -24.40 -13.61
N VAL A 127 6.71 -24.29 -12.44
CA VAL A 127 8.17 -24.32 -12.26
C VAL A 127 8.52 -25.12 -10.99
N PRO A 128 8.65 -26.46 -11.07
CA PRO A 128 8.72 -27.35 -9.90
C PRO A 128 9.94 -27.11 -9.00
N ASP A 129 11.00 -26.52 -9.53
CA ASP A 129 12.23 -26.22 -8.79
C ASP A 129 12.26 -24.77 -8.22
N LEU A 130 11.22 -23.97 -8.50
CA LEU A 130 11.14 -22.59 -8.01
C LEU A 130 10.45 -22.56 -6.65
N THR A 131 11.24 -22.47 -5.58
CA THR A 131 10.75 -22.15 -4.24
C THR A 131 10.52 -20.65 -4.10
N PHE A 132 9.71 -20.24 -3.13
CA PHE A 132 9.50 -18.82 -2.82
C PHE A 132 10.82 -18.13 -2.47
N PHE A 133 11.67 -18.83 -1.73
CA PHE A 133 13.05 -18.44 -1.46
C PHE A 133 13.90 -18.21 -2.70
N ASN A 134 13.91 -19.15 -3.66
CA ASN A 134 14.65 -18.99 -4.91
C ASN A 134 14.15 -17.76 -5.68
N PHE A 135 12.84 -17.56 -5.67
CA PHE A 135 12.20 -16.39 -6.25
C PHE A 135 12.66 -15.09 -5.60
N LEU A 136 12.65 -14.99 -4.26
CA LEU A 136 13.14 -13.82 -3.53
C LEU A 136 14.65 -13.59 -3.73
N SER A 137 15.44 -14.66 -3.87
CA SER A 137 16.87 -14.56 -4.22
C SER A 137 17.08 -13.91 -5.59
N VAL A 138 16.22 -14.20 -6.56
CA VAL A 138 16.22 -13.53 -7.86
C VAL A 138 15.82 -12.06 -7.72
N LEU A 139 14.76 -11.77 -6.94
CA LEU A 139 14.38 -10.38 -6.66
C LEU A 139 15.50 -9.59 -5.99
N GLY A 140 16.26 -10.24 -5.09
CA GLY A 140 17.36 -9.62 -4.35
C GLY A 140 18.50 -9.14 -5.25
N ARG A 141 18.59 -9.64 -6.48
CA ARG A 141 19.55 -9.13 -7.49
C ARG A 141 19.18 -7.75 -8.02
N PHE A 142 17.94 -7.32 -7.83
CA PHE A 142 17.45 -5.98 -8.16
C PHE A 142 17.48 -5.02 -6.97
N LYS A 143 18.16 -5.39 -5.86
CA LYS A 143 18.37 -4.55 -4.67
C LYS A 143 18.83 -3.16 -5.11
N SER A 144 18.17 -2.13 -4.58
CA SER A 144 18.39 -0.70 -4.89
C SER A 144 17.90 -0.18 -6.24
N SER A 145 17.26 -1.00 -7.09
CA SER A 145 16.70 -0.55 -8.38
C SER A 145 15.17 -0.70 -8.50
N MET A 146 14.56 -1.40 -7.54
CA MET A 146 13.12 -1.68 -7.52
C MET A 146 12.41 -0.58 -6.75
N ILE A 147 11.51 0.17 -7.40
CA ILE A 147 10.67 1.14 -6.69
C ILE A 147 9.38 0.49 -6.18
N SER A 148 8.87 -0.49 -6.92
CA SER A 148 7.59 -1.11 -6.63
C SER A 148 7.59 -2.60 -6.95
N LEU A 149 6.96 -3.38 -6.07
CA LEU A 149 6.80 -4.82 -6.18
C LEU A 149 5.32 -5.17 -6.07
N GLU A 150 4.79 -5.89 -7.07
CA GLU A 150 3.43 -6.41 -7.07
C GLU A 150 3.45 -7.95 -7.14
N LEU A 151 2.95 -8.62 -6.11
CA LEU A 151 2.83 -10.08 -6.04
C LEU A 151 1.35 -10.46 -5.95
N ASN A 152 0.82 -11.08 -7.02
CA ASN A 152 -0.58 -11.44 -7.13
C ASN A 152 -0.75 -12.95 -7.28
N HIS A 153 -1.48 -13.60 -6.37
CA HIS A 153 -1.78 -15.03 -6.43
C HIS A 153 -0.51 -15.89 -6.58
N VAL A 154 0.56 -15.54 -5.86
CA VAL A 154 1.80 -16.31 -5.83
C VAL A 154 1.64 -17.43 -4.81
N ASP A 155 1.84 -18.67 -5.28
CA ASP A 155 1.70 -19.91 -4.51
C ASP A 155 2.92 -20.80 -4.77
N LEU A 156 4.06 -20.33 -4.25
CA LEU A 156 5.32 -21.05 -4.33
C LEU A 156 5.57 -21.85 -3.03
N PRO A 157 6.24 -23.01 -3.10
CA PRO A 157 6.58 -23.78 -1.93
C PRO A 157 7.54 -22.97 -1.06
N THR A 158 7.21 -22.87 0.22
CA THR A 158 8.05 -22.28 1.24
C THR A 158 9.08 -23.31 1.71
N LEU A 159 10.29 -22.87 2.05
CA LEU A 159 11.27 -23.75 2.69
C LEU A 159 10.98 -23.80 4.21
N PRO A 160 11.24 -24.92 4.88
CA PRO A 160 11.16 -24.96 6.34
C PRO A 160 12.21 -24.03 6.96
N ASP A 161 11.87 -23.37 8.06
CA ASP A 161 12.71 -22.34 8.71
C ASP A 161 14.15 -22.79 9.00
N GLU A 162 14.36 -24.09 9.27
CA GLU A 162 15.68 -24.66 9.59
C GLU A 162 16.69 -24.59 8.42
N ASP A 163 16.20 -24.42 7.19
CA ASP A 163 17.03 -24.40 5.97
C ASP A 163 17.40 -22.98 5.51
N LEU A 164 16.93 -21.93 6.20
CA LEU A 164 17.25 -20.55 5.85
C LEU A 164 18.68 -20.18 6.29
N PRO A 165 19.55 -19.68 5.39
CA PRO A 165 20.91 -19.31 5.77
C PRO A 165 20.91 -18.08 6.70
N ASN A 166 21.55 -18.22 7.88
CA ASN A 166 21.60 -17.19 8.94
C ASN A 166 22.21 -15.83 8.53
N ASP A 167 22.86 -15.71 7.37
CA ASP A 167 23.61 -14.51 6.95
C ASP A 167 22.99 -13.80 5.73
N TRP A 168 21.69 -14.01 5.49
CA TRP A 168 21.05 -13.53 4.27
C TRP A 168 20.38 -12.16 4.47
N ASP A 169 21.07 -11.11 4.03
CA ASP A 169 20.60 -9.72 4.03
C ASP A 169 19.81 -9.38 2.76
N PHE A 170 18.59 -9.93 2.62
CA PHE A 170 17.63 -9.48 1.60
C PHE A 170 16.92 -8.20 2.04
N ARG A 171 17.68 -7.12 2.23
CA ARG A 171 17.07 -5.79 2.28
C ARG A 171 16.58 -5.42 0.91
N PHE A 172 15.30 -5.59 0.70
CA PHE A 172 14.61 -4.96 -0.41
C PHE A 172 14.42 -3.48 -0.07
N ASP A 173 14.77 -2.62 -1.01
CA ASP A 173 14.59 -1.17 -0.92
C ASP A 173 13.63 -0.82 -2.04
N PHE A 174 12.32 -0.90 -1.74
CA PHE A 174 11.25 -0.45 -2.61
C PHE A 174 10.36 0.53 -1.84
N SER A 175 9.78 1.49 -2.55
CA SER A 175 8.90 2.51 -1.97
C SER A 175 7.45 2.02 -1.92
N SER A 176 7.06 1.12 -2.82
CA SER A 176 5.68 0.63 -2.93
C SER A 176 5.62 -0.90 -2.96
N LEU A 177 4.63 -1.46 -2.28
CA LEU A 177 4.41 -2.89 -2.21
C LEU A 177 2.93 -3.21 -2.41
N HIS A 178 2.61 -4.12 -3.31
CA HIS A 178 1.27 -4.64 -3.52
C HIS A 178 1.27 -6.16 -3.38
N LEU A 179 0.49 -6.68 -2.44
CA LEU A 179 0.31 -8.12 -2.22
C LEU A 179 -1.17 -8.45 -2.44
N GLU A 180 -1.47 -9.35 -3.37
CA GLU A 180 -2.83 -9.80 -3.65
C GLU A 180 -2.92 -11.33 -3.58
N GLY A 181 -3.87 -11.87 -2.83
CA GLY A 181 -4.21 -13.29 -2.89
C GLY A 181 -3.09 -14.25 -2.49
N LEU A 182 -2.17 -13.83 -1.61
CA LEU A 182 -1.14 -14.71 -1.05
C LEU A 182 -1.73 -15.63 0.01
N LYS A 183 -1.33 -16.90 -0.01
CA LYS A 183 -1.65 -17.86 1.06
C LYS A 183 -0.87 -17.55 2.32
N LYS A 184 -1.36 -18.08 3.44
CA LYS A 184 -0.83 -17.83 4.78
C LYS A 184 0.68 -18.03 4.88
N GLU A 185 1.18 -19.17 4.38
CA GLU A 185 2.60 -19.54 4.47
C GLU A 185 3.48 -18.60 3.63
N THR A 186 3.06 -18.30 2.40
CA THR A 186 3.77 -17.38 1.49
C THR A 186 3.78 -15.95 2.02
N PHE A 187 2.66 -15.50 2.59
CA PHE A 187 2.54 -14.17 3.18
C PHE A 187 3.47 -14.04 4.40
N GLN A 188 3.49 -15.03 5.28
CA GLN A 188 4.35 -15.07 6.46
C GLN A 188 5.84 -15.08 6.06
N GLU A 189 6.22 -15.93 5.11
CA GLU A 189 7.59 -16.00 4.63
C GLU A 189 8.02 -14.66 4.01
N PHE A 190 7.19 -14.08 3.13
CA PHE A 190 7.45 -12.75 2.56
C PHE A 190 7.64 -11.68 3.66
N GLY A 191 6.78 -11.75 4.66
CA GLY A 191 6.82 -10.90 5.82
C GLY A 191 8.13 -10.93 6.59
N HIS A 192 8.67 -12.13 6.79
CA HIS A 192 9.97 -12.32 7.41
C HIS A 192 11.06 -11.57 6.63
N PHE A 193 11.05 -11.68 5.30
CA PHE A 193 12.01 -11.00 4.44
C PHE A 193 11.87 -9.48 4.44
N THR A 194 10.64 -8.95 4.45
CA THR A 194 10.42 -7.50 4.42
C THR A 194 10.47 -6.82 5.79
N SER A 195 10.49 -7.59 6.89
CA SER A 195 10.51 -7.04 8.26
C SER A 195 11.73 -6.13 8.53
N THR A 196 12.82 -6.32 7.78
CA THR A 196 14.05 -5.52 7.88
C THR A 196 14.12 -4.39 6.86
N SER A 197 13.14 -4.28 5.97
CA SER A 197 13.09 -3.24 4.94
C SER A 197 12.89 -1.87 5.58
N PRO A 198 13.53 -0.81 5.06
CA PRO A 198 13.22 0.55 5.49
C PRO A 198 11.74 0.89 5.27
N TYR A 199 11.30 1.95 5.93
CA TYR A 199 9.94 2.49 5.86
C TYR A 199 9.43 2.60 4.41
N LEU A 200 8.35 1.89 4.09
CA LEU A 200 7.68 1.93 2.80
C LEU A 200 6.90 3.23 2.64
N GLU A 201 6.85 3.77 1.43
CA GLU A 201 5.93 4.87 1.14
C GLU A 201 4.50 4.35 1.07
N SER A 202 4.26 3.25 0.36
CA SER A 202 2.92 2.64 0.25
C SER A 202 2.96 1.12 0.34
N GLN A 203 1.94 0.55 0.98
CA GLN A 203 1.69 -0.88 1.03
C GLN A 203 0.20 -1.14 0.77
N THR A 204 -0.11 -2.05 -0.15
CA THR A 204 -1.46 -2.57 -0.38
C THR A 204 -1.47 -4.06 -0.12
N ILE A 205 -2.42 -4.52 0.66
CA ILE A 205 -2.64 -5.94 0.97
C ILE A 205 -4.09 -6.25 0.64
N ARG A 206 -4.31 -7.18 -0.30
CA ARG A 206 -5.64 -7.46 -0.85
C ARG A 206 -5.94 -8.94 -0.88
N ALA A 207 -7.03 -9.37 -0.25
CA ALA A 207 -7.49 -10.76 -0.29
C ALA A 207 -6.40 -11.80 0.07
N CYS A 208 -5.40 -11.44 0.89
CA CYS A 208 -4.38 -12.34 1.40
C CYS A 208 -4.89 -13.06 2.66
N GLU A 209 -4.37 -14.25 2.94
CA GLU A 209 -4.55 -14.93 4.22
C GLU A 209 -3.50 -14.39 5.21
N LEU A 210 -3.93 -13.55 6.14
CA LEU A 210 -2.99 -12.81 6.97
C LEU A 210 -2.45 -13.63 8.16
N THR A 211 -1.26 -13.26 8.62
CA THR A 211 -0.64 -13.75 9.85
C THR A 211 -0.19 -12.59 10.71
N ASP A 212 0.10 -12.85 11.99
CA ASP A 212 0.68 -11.90 12.94
C ASP A 212 2.06 -11.36 12.52
N TYR A 213 2.59 -11.77 11.37
CA TYR A 213 3.85 -11.28 10.81
C TYR A 213 3.65 -10.77 9.38
N GLY A 214 4.49 -9.81 8.98
CA GLY A 214 4.72 -9.50 7.57
C GLY A 214 4.10 -8.25 6.99
N ILE A 215 3.55 -7.40 7.84
CA ILE A 215 3.14 -6.06 7.44
C ILE A 215 4.28 -5.11 7.79
N GLY A 216 4.88 -4.52 6.77
CA GLY A 216 5.98 -3.58 6.92
C GLY A 216 5.48 -2.24 7.43
N HIS A 217 6.39 -1.44 7.97
CA HIS A 217 6.10 -0.04 8.25
C HIS A 217 5.87 0.71 6.95
N SER A 218 4.72 1.37 6.82
CA SER A 218 4.40 2.17 5.63
C SER A 218 3.83 3.54 5.99
N TYR A 219 3.90 4.50 5.05
CA TYR A 219 3.16 5.75 5.19
C TYR A 219 1.68 5.54 4.84
N TYR A 220 1.42 4.99 3.65
CA TYR A 220 0.10 4.64 3.17
C TYR A 220 -0.10 3.13 3.26
N LEU A 221 -1.12 2.68 4.00
CA LEU A 221 -1.48 1.27 4.12
C LEU A 221 -2.91 1.05 3.67
N ASP A 222 -3.09 0.29 2.60
CA ASP A 222 -4.40 -0.10 2.08
C ASP A 222 -4.64 -1.60 2.33
N VAL A 223 -5.59 -1.92 3.19
CA VAL A 223 -6.04 -3.30 3.46
C VAL A 223 -7.37 -3.52 2.79
N GLN A 224 -7.46 -4.49 1.89
CA GLN A 224 -8.63 -4.69 1.03
C GLN A 224 -9.13 -6.13 1.03
N ASP A 225 -10.45 -6.29 0.96
CA ASP A 225 -11.11 -7.58 0.76
C ASP A 225 -10.74 -8.67 1.80
N ILE A 226 -10.35 -8.28 3.02
CA ILE A 226 -10.05 -9.21 4.13
C ILE A 226 -11.32 -9.49 4.93
N ASN A 227 -11.85 -10.71 4.79
CA ASN A 227 -13.17 -11.08 5.33
C ASN A 227 -13.11 -11.81 6.67
N ASN A 228 -11.95 -12.30 7.07
CA ASN A 228 -11.77 -13.03 8.33
C ASN A 228 -11.41 -12.06 9.47
N THR A 229 -12.22 -12.04 10.52
CA THR A 229 -11.99 -11.20 11.71
C THR A 229 -10.75 -11.63 12.49
N GLU A 230 -10.50 -12.92 12.65
CA GLU A 230 -9.35 -13.42 13.42
C GLU A 230 -8.03 -13.08 12.74
N GLU A 231 -7.99 -13.16 11.40
CA GLU A 231 -6.84 -12.72 10.62
C GLU A 231 -6.56 -11.22 10.83
N LEU A 232 -7.58 -10.36 10.74
CA LEU A 232 -7.41 -8.94 11.05
C LEU A 232 -6.98 -8.69 12.49
N LEU A 233 -7.56 -9.39 13.47
CA LEU A 233 -7.17 -9.25 14.87
C LEU A 233 -5.72 -9.65 15.12
N SER A 234 -5.23 -10.70 14.44
CA SER A 234 -3.85 -11.16 14.54
C SER A 234 -2.84 -10.13 14.02
N VAL A 235 -3.21 -9.35 13.00
CA VAL A 235 -2.30 -8.38 12.38
C VAL A 235 -2.39 -6.98 12.97
N VAL A 236 -3.50 -6.61 13.61
CA VAL A 236 -3.67 -5.27 14.21
C VAL A 236 -2.45 -4.81 15.03
N PRO A 237 -1.83 -5.65 15.90
CA PRO A 237 -0.67 -5.24 16.68
C PRO A 237 0.54 -4.86 15.81
N THR A 238 0.67 -5.48 14.62
CA THR A 238 1.80 -5.29 13.72
C THR A 238 1.54 -4.29 12.61
N LEU A 239 0.27 -3.86 12.43
CA LEU A 239 -0.06 -2.81 11.48
C LEU A 239 0.67 -1.52 11.84
N SER A 240 1.37 -0.97 10.85
CA SER A 240 1.99 0.34 10.94
C SER A 240 1.71 1.15 9.68
N GLY A 241 1.14 2.33 9.88
CA GLY A 241 0.61 3.17 8.81
C GLY A 241 0.20 4.52 9.36
N ARG A 242 0.53 5.59 8.63
CA ARG A 242 0.05 6.94 8.98
C ARG A 242 -1.30 7.23 8.35
N CYS A 243 -1.47 6.80 7.11
CA CYS A 243 -2.70 6.93 6.34
C CYS A 243 -3.18 5.51 6.03
N VAL A 244 -4.24 5.07 6.68
CA VAL A 244 -4.72 3.69 6.58
C VAL A 244 -6.11 3.66 5.96
N SER A 245 -6.28 2.79 4.97
CA SER A 245 -7.56 2.52 4.34
C SER A 245 -7.96 1.06 4.52
N PHE A 246 -9.17 0.83 4.97
CA PHE A 246 -9.82 -0.48 4.90
C PHE A 246 -10.91 -0.45 3.84
N VAL A 247 -10.82 -1.30 2.83
CA VAL A 247 -11.74 -1.32 1.69
C VAL A 247 -12.39 -2.68 1.55
N SER A 248 -13.71 -2.74 1.71
CA SER A 248 -14.49 -3.98 1.55
C SER A 248 -14.03 -5.12 2.47
N CYS A 249 -13.43 -4.80 3.61
CA CYS A 249 -13.01 -5.79 4.59
C CYS A 249 -14.23 -6.23 5.42
N GLY A 250 -14.78 -7.41 5.13
CA GLY A 250 -15.88 -7.99 5.90
C GLY A 250 -15.48 -8.40 7.33
N GLY A 251 -14.19 -8.68 7.56
CA GLY A 251 -13.67 -9.04 8.88
C GLY A 251 -13.56 -7.84 9.83
N LEU A 252 -13.62 -6.61 9.30
CA LEU A 252 -13.49 -5.38 10.06
C LEU A 252 -14.80 -5.07 10.79
N ASN A 253 -14.82 -5.33 12.10
CA ASN A 253 -15.97 -5.14 12.97
C ASN A 253 -15.57 -4.44 14.28
N ASP A 254 -16.51 -4.34 15.22
CA ASP A 254 -16.28 -3.68 16.51
C ASP A 254 -15.18 -4.33 17.37
N ALA A 255 -14.89 -5.63 17.21
CA ALA A 255 -13.78 -6.27 17.92
C ALA A 255 -12.42 -5.80 17.40
N VAL A 256 -12.27 -5.65 16.08
CA VAL A 256 -11.07 -5.08 15.45
C VAL A 256 -10.90 -3.61 15.84
N LEU A 257 -11.99 -2.84 15.85
CA LEU A 257 -11.95 -1.44 16.33
C LEU A 257 -11.58 -1.34 17.81
N GLU A 258 -12.09 -2.24 18.66
CA GLU A 258 -11.73 -2.30 20.07
C GLU A 258 -10.23 -2.61 20.22
N ARG A 259 -9.71 -3.57 19.45
CA ARG A 259 -8.30 -3.94 19.46
C ARG A 259 -7.39 -2.77 19.07
N LEU A 260 -7.80 -1.95 18.09
CA LEU A 260 -7.13 -0.70 17.71
C LEU A 260 -7.26 0.43 18.74
N SER A 261 -8.16 0.27 19.72
CA SER A 261 -8.46 1.27 20.75
C SER A 261 -7.65 1.08 22.04
N VAL A 262 -6.83 0.04 22.13
CA VAL A 262 -6.05 -0.33 23.32
C VAL A 262 -4.66 -0.81 22.92
N PRO A 263 -3.63 -0.61 23.77
CA PRO A 263 -2.32 -1.22 23.52
C PRO A 263 -2.43 -2.74 23.55
N ASP A 264 -1.51 -3.41 22.87
CA ASP A 264 -1.27 -4.83 23.04
C ASP A 264 -0.95 -5.16 24.49
N PRO A 265 -1.60 -6.18 25.09
CA PRO A 265 -1.37 -6.52 26.49
C PRO A 265 0.03 -7.08 26.75
N ASP A 266 0.66 -7.69 25.74
CA ASP A 266 1.96 -8.34 25.86
C ASP A 266 3.11 -7.38 25.54
N THR A 267 2.98 -6.58 24.47
CA THR A 267 4.04 -5.62 24.06
C THR A 267 3.85 -4.22 24.62
N GLY A 268 2.62 -3.84 25.00
CA GLY A 268 2.27 -2.46 25.35
C GLY A 268 2.19 -1.50 24.15
N GLU A 269 2.46 -1.99 22.94
CA GLU A 269 2.47 -1.20 21.72
C GLU A 269 1.06 -1.01 21.17
N TRP A 270 0.83 0.12 20.50
CA TRP A 270 -0.45 0.39 19.87
C TRP A 270 -0.43 -0.05 18.41
N GLY A 271 -1.41 -0.86 18.01
CA GLY A 271 -1.66 -1.09 16.59
C GLY A 271 -1.91 0.23 15.87
N LEU A 272 -1.23 0.45 14.75
CA LEU A 272 -1.26 1.71 14.01
C LEU A 272 -0.92 2.93 14.87
N GLU A 273 0.12 2.88 15.70
CA GLU A 273 0.50 3.96 16.64
C GLU A 273 0.55 5.35 15.98
N ASN A 274 1.06 5.44 14.75
CA ASN A 274 1.21 6.70 14.01
C ASN A 274 0.00 7.06 13.12
N LEU A 275 -1.14 6.39 13.27
CA LEU A 275 -2.36 6.66 12.50
C LEU A 275 -2.80 8.12 12.65
N LYS A 276 -2.86 8.81 11.51
CA LYS A 276 -3.36 10.16 11.37
C LYS A 276 -4.65 10.19 10.56
N ASP A 277 -4.67 9.45 9.46
CA ASP A 277 -5.81 9.43 8.53
C ASP A 277 -6.36 8.01 8.44
N LEU A 278 -7.65 7.85 8.73
CA LEU A 278 -8.34 6.57 8.69
C LEU A 278 -9.50 6.63 7.70
N SER A 279 -9.44 5.77 6.69
CA SER A 279 -10.52 5.54 5.73
C SER A 279 -11.10 4.15 5.92
N ILE A 280 -12.43 4.04 5.99
CA ILE A 280 -13.13 2.75 5.99
C ILE A 280 -14.26 2.82 4.97
N LEU A 281 -14.19 1.96 3.97
CA LEU A 281 -15.11 1.92 2.84
C LEU A 281 -15.75 0.54 2.70
N ASN A 282 -17.07 0.49 2.54
CA ASN A 282 -17.83 -0.74 2.28
C ASN A 282 -17.62 -1.86 3.33
N SER A 283 -17.39 -1.54 4.60
CA SER A 283 -17.27 -2.50 5.71
C SER A 283 -18.46 -2.36 6.67
N PRO A 284 -19.57 -3.10 6.47
CA PRO A 284 -20.83 -2.86 7.17
C PRO A 284 -20.87 -3.32 8.63
N GLU A 285 -19.90 -4.14 9.06
CA GLU A 285 -19.89 -4.79 10.38
C GLU A 285 -19.41 -3.88 11.53
N ILE A 286 -19.02 -2.64 11.23
CA ILE A 286 -18.62 -1.65 12.24
C ILE A 286 -19.82 -0.88 12.80
N SER A 287 -19.76 -0.52 14.08
CA SER A 287 -20.74 0.34 14.71
C SER A 287 -20.22 1.77 14.92
N VAL A 288 -21.14 2.73 15.01
CA VAL A 288 -20.81 4.12 15.41
C VAL A 288 -20.17 4.16 16.79
N GLN A 289 -20.53 3.25 17.70
CA GLN A 289 -19.97 3.22 19.06
C GLN A 289 -18.53 2.70 19.06
N GLY A 290 -18.22 1.68 18.25
CA GLY A 290 -16.84 1.21 18.04
C GLY A 290 -15.93 2.32 17.55
N LEU A 291 -16.36 3.06 16.52
CA LEU A 291 -15.63 4.22 16.00
C LEU A 291 -15.44 5.33 17.05
N LYS A 292 -16.49 5.61 17.85
CA LYS A 292 -16.40 6.59 18.93
C LYS A 292 -15.41 6.17 20.02
N ARG A 293 -15.33 4.89 20.36
CA ARG A 293 -14.36 4.35 21.32
C ARG A 293 -12.94 4.54 20.79
N LEU A 294 -12.68 4.12 19.54
CA LEU A 294 -11.38 4.32 18.88
C LEU A 294 -10.91 5.77 18.93
N VAL A 295 -11.73 6.71 18.45
CA VAL A 295 -11.37 8.14 18.45
C VAL A 295 -11.10 8.66 19.87
N LYS A 296 -11.93 8.29 20.86
CA LYS A 296 -11.74 8.73 22.24
C LYS A 296 -10.46 8.18 22.85
N SER A 297 -10.20 6.89 22.71
CA SER A 297 -9.02 6.24 23.26
C SER A 297 -7.75 6.88 22.73
N ARG A 298 -7.68 7.12 21.42
CA ARG A 298 -6.50 7.76 20.82
C ARG A 298 -6.30 9.22 21.24
N ILE A 299 -7.37 9.98 21.46
CA ILE A 299 -7.26 11.35 22.02
C ILE A 299 -6.71 11.32 23.45
N VAL A 300 -7.19 10.38 24.28
CA VAL A 300 -6.77 10.23 25.68
C VAL A 300 -5.29 9.84 25.74
N GLU A 301 -4.90 8.81 25.02
CA GLU A 301 -3.51 8.35 24.95
C GLU A 301 -2.59 9.43 24.34
N ALA A 302 -3.04 10.03 23.25
CA ALA A 302 -2.60 11.30 22.67
C ALA A 302 -2.08 12.30 23.72
N SER A 303 -3.04 12.72 24.53
CA SER A 303 -2.87 13.74 25.55
C SER A 303 -2.00 13.28 26.72
N ALA A 304 -2.01 11.98 27.03
CA ALA A 304 -1.21 11.38 28.09
C ALA A 304 0.28 11.39 27.72
N ARG A 305 0.61 11.20 26.43
CA ARG A 305 1.97 11.25 25.90
C ARG A 305 2.52 12.67 25.69
N GLY A 306 1.69 13.70 25.87
CA GLY A 306 2.13 15.09 25.77
C GLY A 306 1.66 15.82 24.52
N TYR A 307 0.84 15.21 23.65
CA TYR A 307 0.32 15.87 22.46
C TYR A 307 -0.35 17.21 22.80
N GLY A 308 0.11 18.28 22.15
CA GLY A 308 -0.38 19.66 22.34
C GLY A 308 0.07 20.34 23.64
N LYS A 309 0.90 19.68 24.46
CA LYS A 309 1.49 20.25 25.68
C LYS A 309 3.01 20.31 25.61
N ASP A 310 3.62 19.26 25.08
CA ASP A 310 5.06 19.16 24.90
C ASP A 310 5.47 19.93 23.62
N PRO A 311 6.32 20.97 23.72
CA PRO A 311 6.81 21.70 22.55
C PRO A 311 7.71 20.86 21.64
N ASP A 312 8.32 19.80 22.17
CA ASP A 312 9.20 18.89 21.44
C ASP A 312 8.44 17.65 20.92
N TYR A 313 7.10 17.67 20.99
CA TYR A 313 6.26 16.57 20.55
C TYR A 313 6.38 16.32 19.04
N ASP A 314 7.01 15.21 18.66
CA ASP A 314 7.12 14.83 17.26
C ASP A 314 5.87 14.05 16.82
N VAL A 315 4.98 14.74 16.09
CA VAL A 315 3.75 14.16 15.54
C VAL A 315 3.99 13.16 14.40
N PHE A 316 5.23 12.97 13.95
CA PHE A 316 5.60 11.95 12.97
C PHE A 316 5.91 10.61 13.64
N ASP A 317 6.65 10.65 14.75
CA ASP A 317 7.17 9.46 15.41
C ASP A 317 6.38 9.07 16.67
N GLN A 318 5.46 9.93 17.13
CA GLN A 318 4.65 9.69 18.32
C GLN A 318 3.16 9.69 17.98
N MET A 319 2.42 8.91 18.78
CA MET A 319 0.99 8.75 18.65
C MET A 319 0.23 10.08 18.56
N ALA A 320 -0.59 10.28 17.53
CA ALA A 320 -1.43 11.47 17.41
C ALA A 320 -2.93 11.11 17.50
N PRO A 321 -3.80 12.07 17.84
CA PRO A 321 -5.22 11.96 17.56
C PRO A 321 -5.47 11.76 16.06
N ILE A 322 -6.54 11.03 15.71
CA ILE A 322 -6.97 10.89 14.31
C ILE A 322 -7.35 12.28 13.77
N ALA A 323 -6.62 12.74 12.76
CA ALA A 323 -6.82 14.02 12.11
C ALA A 323 -7.90 13.92 11.01
N SER A 324 -7.88 12.86 10.21
CA SER A 324 -8.89 12.63 9.18
C SER A 324 -9.60 11.31 9.38
N LEU A 325 -10.93 11.32 9.28
CA LEU A 325 -11.77 10.13 9.35
C LEU A 325 -12.76 10.13 8.20
N TYR A 326 -12.62 9.17 7.29
CA TYR A 326 -13.49 9.01 6.13
C TYR A 326 -14.23 7.67 6.21
N ILE A 327 -15.55 7.72 6.38
CA ILE A 327 -16.40 6.52 6.46
C ILE A 327 -17.43 6.56 5.34
N SER A 328 -17.47 5.52 4.51
CA SER A 328 -18.39 5.45 3.37
C SER A 328 -19.01 4.07 3.22
N ARG A 329 -20.35 4.03 3.19
CA ARG A 329 -21.14 2.80 3.02
C ARG A 329 -20.85 1.70 4.07
N CYS A 330 -20.51 2.11 5.29
CA CYS A 330 -20.26 1.20 6.42
C CYS A 330 -21.43 1.24 7.42
N VAL A 331 -21.72 2.43 7.95
CA VAL A 331 -22.74 2.62 8.99
C VAL A 331 -23.51 3.91 8.74
N ASP A 332 -24.79 3.92 9.13
CA ASP A 332 -25.62 5.12 9.10
C ASP A 332 -25.31 6.03 10.30
N PHE A 333 -24.96 7.28 10.04
CA PHE A 333 -24.70 8.27 11.08
C PHE A 333 -25.92 9.15 11.34
N SER A 334 -26.29 9.33 12.61
CA SER A 334 -27.24 10.38 12.99
C SER A 334 -26.57 11.76 12.91
N ALA A 335 -27.38 12.82 12.84
CA ALA A 335 -26.87 14.19 12.92
C ALA A 335 -26.14 14.50 14.24
N VAL A 336 -26.44 13.78 15.32
CA VAL A 336 -25.71 13.89 16.60
C VAL A 336 -24.33 13.27 16.47
N ASP A 337 -24.22 12.12 15.80
CA ASP A 337 -22.94 11.44 15.60
C ASP A 337 -22.02 12.25 14.70
N VAL A 338 -22.51 12.78 13.58
CA VAL A 338 -21.72 13.63 12.67
C VAL A 338 -21.16 14.85 13.40
N ARG A 339 -21.98 15.54 14.21
CA ARG A 339 -21.51 16.67 15.03
C ARG A 339 -20.46 16.25 16.05
N TRP A 340 -20.64 15.09 16.66
CA TRP A 340 -19.67 14.54 17.60
C TRP A 340 -18.32 14.31 16.93
N PHE A 341 -18.27 13.61 15.78
CA PHE A 341 -17.01 13.35 15.06
C PHE A 341 -16.34 14.65 14.61
N LYS A 342 -17.10 15.60 14.04
CA LYS A 342 -16.57 16.91 13.65
C LYS A 342 -15.94 17.70 14.80
N SER A 343 -16.38 17.46 16.04
CA SER A 343 -15.82 18.13 17.23
C SER A 343 -14.59 17.42 17.82
N LYS A 344 -14.26 16.21 17.35
CA LYS A 344 -13.23 15.34 17.93
C LYS A 344 -12.12 14.97 16.96
N VAL A 345 -12.44 14.83 15.69
CA VAL A 345 -11.49 14.58 14.60
C VAL A 345 -10.98 15.93 14.12
N PHE A 346 -9.67 16.13 14.16
CA PHE A 346 -9.04 17.42 13.89
C PHE A 346 -8.84 17.64 12.39
N ASN A 347 -9.67 18.47 11.77
CA ASN A 347 -9.30 19.05 10.46
C ASN A 347 -8.13 20.01 10.66
N MET A 348 -6.90 19.54 10.39
CA MET A 348 -5.71 20.39 10.33
C MET A 348 -5.73 21.33 9.13
#